data_AF-A0A9D6FIF6-F1
#
_entry.id   AF-A0A9D6FIF6-F1
#
_cell.length_a   1.000
_cell.length_b   1.000
_cell.length_c   1.000
_cell.angle_alpha   90.00
_cell.angle_beta   90.00
_cell.angle_gamma   90.00
#
_symmetry.space_group_name_H-M   'P 1'
#
loop_
_entity.id
_entity.type
_entity.pdbx_description
1 polymer ?
#
loop_
_entity_poly.entity_id
_entity_poly.type
_entity_poly.pdbx_seq_one_letter_code
_entity_poly.pdbx_strand_id
1 'polypeptide(L)'
;MRTCQKCGKTMPDNMNVCPGCGALQESGAPPEVTTNIKKSDVAAPNLLPEQPKHAGGAGKKLLLLVVLLVIVAGAVVGLLYLKGKRGAFPGISKTGGTAEQNAEFANLQQMADSIENLEKDIQKKGQDMARLQMEYEQQGGKLPTKGVAMTEEERKLLADLLKNEKGTYNDLLKEILAKDKEVWDLKEKLTQIEQQMPKPHVAKDGERHRDISIEYLMTTANLSKKDAAALVDQVNLLDPLLPGFKVWNFYLNGAFGTYVTQGTAEISPNQAERQKIQAIVDERNSAFAERDNLKVQVADLETQRTDLTGQVAGLNQEKETLTTEVGELKQVQSGLESDLNSLYYRAGPKKELQDLGIIKDPFLGGVRLDNFSSSDFTGKIDLRTTMNIVVTAEEFGMKKIKKAKILPEKTYKEDEDYRVGIPKEGLEATIEILNPDKFKLGKIVIALE
;
A
#
# COMPACT_ATOMS: atom_id res chain seq x y z
N MET A 1 -20.49 -8.21 20.50
CA MET A 1 -20.30 -6.95 21.23
C MET A 1 -19.11 -7.13 22.15
N ARG A 2 -18.19 -6.17 22.16
CA ARG A 2 -16.97 -6.19 22.99
C ARG A 2 -16.98 -5.04 23.99
N THR A 3 -16.21 -5.19 25.07
CA THR A 3 -16.11 -4.17 26.13
C THR A 3 -14.81 -3.41 25.98
N CYS A 4 -14.85 -2.08 25.99
CA CYS A 4 -13.65 -1.25 25.92
C CYS A 4 -12.75 -1.50 27.13
N GLN A 5 -11.50 -1.91 26.89
CA GLN A 5 -10.56 -2.22 27.98
C GLN A 5 -10.20 -1.00 28.84
N LYS A 6 -10.36 0.22 28.30
CA LYS A 6 -10.04 1.46 29.03
C LYS A 6 -11.18 1.98 29.91
N CYS A 7 -12.44 1.86 29.47
CA CYS A 7 -13.57 2.52 30.15
C CYS A 7 -14.76 1.60 30.46
N GLY A 8 -14.67 0.31 30.13
CA GLY A 8 -15.71 -0.67 30.48
C GLY A 8 -17.03 -0.55 29.71
N LYS A 9 -17.15 0.39 28.76
CA LYS A 9 -18.37 0.54 27.94
C LYS A 9 -18.43 -0.51 26.83
N THR A 10 -19.62 -1.03 26.58
CA THR A 10 -19.92 -1.96 25.49
C THR A 10 -19.90 -1.26 24.13
N MET A 11 -19.38 -1.94 23.12
CA MET A 11 -19.22 -1.44 21.76
C MET A 11 -19.42 -2.55 20.71
N PRO A 12 -19.81 -2.19 19.46
CA PRO A 12 -19.90 -3.13 18.34
C PRO A 12 -18.55 -3.77 18.01
N ASP A 13 -18.57 -5.01 17.51
CA ASP A 13 -17.34 -5.79 17.24
C ASP A 13 -16.50 -5.20 16.09
N ASN A 14 -17.10 -4.37 15.23
CA ASN A 14 -16.47 -3.75 14.06
C ASN A 14 -15.93 -2.33 14.30
N MET A 15 -16.01 -1.76 15.50
CA MET A 15 -15.50 -0.40 15.79
C MET A 15 -14.14 -0.43 16.46
N ASN A 16 -13.08 0.10 15.85
CA ASN A 16 -11.73 0.13 16.44
C ASN A 16 -11.47 1.31 17.38
N VAL A 17 -12.41 2.24 17.52
CA VAL A 17 -12.33 3.40 18.42
C VAL A 17 -13.53 3.38 19.37
N CYS A 18 -13.27 3.46 20.68
CA CYS A 18 -14.34 3.51 21.67
C CYS A 18 -15.07 4.87 21.63
N PRO A 19 -16.39 4.92 21.40
CA PRO A 19 -17.14 6.18 21.34
C PRO A 19 -17.22 6.89 22.70
N GLY A 20 -16.98 6.18 23.80
CA GLY A 20 -17.04 6.75 25.14
C GLY A 20 -15.76 7.48 25.59
N CYS A 21 -14.59 7.07 25.11
CA CYS A 21 -13.31 7.61 25.60
C CYS A 21 -12.25 7.84 24.51
N GLY A 22 -12.58 7.58 23.24
CA GLY A 22 -11.67 7.78 22.09
C GLY A 22 -10.50 6.81 22.02
N ALA A 23 -10.44 5.78 22.88
CA ALA A 23 -9.33 4.83 22.86
C ALA A 23 -9.40 3.91 21.63
N LEU A 24 -8.29 3.79 20.91
CA LEU A 24 -8.07 2.74 19.92
C LEU A 24 -8.00 1.38 20.65
N GLN A 25 -8.68 0.37 20.11
CA GLN A 25 -8.62 -1.00 20.59
C GLN A 25 -7.89 -1.84 19.54
N GLU A 26 -6.80 -2.48 19.94
CA GLU A 26 -6.08 -3.43 19.08
C GLU A 26 -7.01 -4.60 18.73
N SER A 27 -7.18 -4.87 17.45
CA SER A 27 -7.93 -6.04 16.99
C SER A 27 -7.11 -7.29 17.35
N GLY A 28 -7.52 -8.00 18.40
CA GLY A 28 -6.99 -9.33 18.69
C GLY A 28 -7.14 -10.21 17.46
N ALA A 29 -6.07 -10.93 17.11
CA ALA A 29 -6.03 -11.83 15.96
C ALA A 29 -7.22 -12.80 15.98
N PRO A 30 -7.83 -13.12 14.81
CA PRO A 30 -8.88 -14.12 14.74
C PRO A 30 -8.34 -15.48 15.20
N PRO A 31 -9.18 -16.34 15.82
CA PRO A 31 -8.75 -17.64 16.30
C PRO A 31 -8.22 -18.51 15.15
N GLU A 32 -7.08 -19.17 15.39
CA GLU A 32 -6.49 -20.18 14.52
C GLU A 32 -7.54 -21.23 14.11
N VAL A 33 -7.85 -21.27 12.82
CA VAL A 33 -8.57 -22.39 12.22
C VAL A 33 -7.58 -23.53 12.05
N THR A 34 -7.59 -24.47 12.99
CA THR A 34 -6.87 -25.74 12.87
C THR A 34 -7.61 -26.66 11.88
N THR A 35 -7.31 -26.55 10.59
CA THR A 35 -7.70 -27.59 9.63
C THR A 35 -6.74 -28.76 9.71
N ASN A 36 -7.17 -29.84 10.36
CA ASN A 36 -6.60 -31.17 10.18
C ASN A 36 -6.84 -31.63 8.73
N ILE A 37 -5.81 -31.56 7.88
CA ILE A 37 -5.84 -32.17 6.54
C ILE A 37 -5.22 -33.57 6.65
N LYS A 38 -6.06 -34.59 6.43
CA LYS A 38 -5.64 -35.99 6.33
C LYS A 38 -4.82 -36.21 5.05
N LYS A 39 -3.78 -37.01 5.21
CA LYS A 39 -2.80 -37.42 4.21
C LYS A 39 -3.36 -38.53 3.31
N SER A 40 -4.33 -38.19 2.46
CA SER A 40 -4.75 -39.02 1.33
C SER A 40 -5.72 -38.19 0.49
N ASP A 41 -5.23 -37.66 -0.63
CA ASP A 41 -5.96 -37.43 -1.89
C ASP A 41 -5.08 -36.56 -2.79
N VAL A 42 -4.07 -37.21 -3.37
CA VAL A 42 -3.31 -36.68 -4.50
C VAL A 42 -4.14 -36.99 -5.74
N ALA A 43 -4.81 -35.97 -6.28
CA ALA A 43 -5.28 -35.97 -7.66
C ALA A 43 -4.71 -34.73 -8.33
N ALA A 44 -3.82 -34.96 -9.30
CA ALA A 44 -3.25 -33.90 -10.12
C ALA A 44 -4.34 -33.28 -11.01
N PRO A 45 -4.27 -31.97 -11.26
CA PRO A 45 -4.54 -31.48 -12.58
C PRO A 45 -3.36 -30.70 -13.13
N ASN A 46 -2.92 -31.15 -14.31
CA ASN A 46 -2.31 -30.30 -15.33
C ASN A 46 -3.15 -29.03 -15.46
N LEU A 47 -2.54 -27.86 -15.28
CA LEU A 47 -2.81 -26.61 -16.01
C LEU A 47 -1.68 -25.64 -15.64
N LEU A 48 -0.76 -25.45 -16.57
CA LEU A 48 0.23 -24.37 -16.56
C LEU A 48 -0.51 -23.02 -16.55
N PRO A 49 -0.27 -22.11 -15.59
CA PRO A 49 -0.52 -20.71 -15.84
C PRO A 49 0.66 -20.14 -16.65
N GLU A 50 0.33 -19.45 -17.73
CA GLU A 50 1.30 -18.67 -18.49
C GLU A 50 2.10 -17.74 -17.57
N GLN A 51 3.41 -17.74 -17.75
CA GLN A 51 4.34 -16.83 -17.09
C GLN A 51 3.95 -15.37 -17.40
N PRO A 52 3.73 -14.51 -16.39
CA PRO A 52 3.59 -13.09 -16.66
C PRO A 52 4.94 -12.55 -17.16
N LYS A 53 4.94 -12.11 -18.43
CA LYS A 53 6.08 -11.43 -19.05
C LYS A 53 6.58 -10.33 -18.13
N HIS A 54 7.88 -10.36 -17.84
CA HIS A 54 8.60 -9.34 -17.10
C HIS A 54 8.26 -7.92 -17.58
N ALA A 55 7.43 -7.20 -16.81
CA ALA A 55 7.34 -5.74 -16.89
C ALA A 55 8.54 -5.14 -16.14
N GLY A 56 9.73 -5.31 -16.72
CA GLY A 56 10.96 -4.67 -16.26
C GLY A 56 10.83 -3.15 -16.38
N GLY A 57 11.04 -2.44 -15.27
CA GLY A 57 11.39 -1.01 -15.25
C GLY A 57 10.24 0.02 -15.29
N ALA A 58 9.03 -0.35 -15.70
CA ALA A 58 7.93 0.63 -15.82
C ALA A 58 7.29 1.01 -14.45
N GLY A 59 7.14 0.05 -13.53
CA GLY A 59 6.50 0.30 -12.23
C GLY A 59 7.27 1.26 -11.31
N LYS A 60 8.61 1.16 -11.30
CA LYS A 60 9.47 2.10 -10.54
C LYS A 60 9.39 3.53 -11.06
N LYS A 61 9.31 3.72 -12.38
CA LYS A 61 9.17 5.05 -12.99
C LYS A 61 7.79 5.64 -12.74
N LEU A 62 6.74 4.83 -12.74
CA LEU A 62 5.37 5.28 -12.49
C LEU A 62 5.17 5.71 -11.04
N LEU A 63 5.67 4.94 -10.07
CA LEU A 63 5.57 5.27 -8.65
C LEU A 63 6.38 6.54 -8.29
N LEU A 64 7.59 6.69 -8.85
CA LEU A 64 8.39 7.91 -8.70
C LEU A 64 7.69 9.13 -9.33
N LEU A 65 7.05 8.97 -10.49
CA LEU A 65 6.30 10.06 -11.15
C LEU A 65 5.10 10.51 -10.31
N VAL A 66 4.36 9.59 -9.70
CA VAL A 66 3.21 9.92 -8.85
C VAL A 66 3.65 10.63 -7.58
N VAL A 67 4.71 10.14 -6.91
CA VAL A 67 5.25 10.80 -5.71
C VAL A 67 5.80 12.20 -6.03
N LEU A 68 6.46 12.36 -7.17
CA LEU A 68 7.04 13.64 -7.60
C LEU A 68 5.94 14.64 -8.01
N LEU A 69 4.85 14.19 -8.64
CA LEU A 69 3.67 15.01 -8.91
C LEU A 69 2.97 15.49 -7.63
N VAL A 70 2.86 14.63 -6.61
CA VAL A 70 2.27 15.01 -5.31
C VAL A 70 3.17 16.01 -4.57
N ILE A 71 4.50 15.85 -4.63
CA ILE A 71 5.45 16.81 -4.03
C ILE A 71 5.40 18.16 -4.77
N VAL A 72 5.35 18.15 -6.10
CA VAL A 72 5.26 19.38 -6.90
C VAL A 72 3.92 20.08 -6.68
N ALA A 73 2.80 19.36 -6.62
CA ALA A 73 1.50 19.94 -6.29
C ALA A 73 1.49 20.55 -4.89
N GLY A 74 2.03 19.85 -3.88
CA GLY A 74 2.15 20.36 -2.52
C GLY A 74 3.09 21.58 -2.42
N ALA A 75 4.19 21.59 -3.17
CA ALA A 75 5.13 22.71 -3.22
C ALA A 75 4.55 23.93 -3.94
N VAL A 76 3.79 23.75 -5.02
CA VAL A 76 3.12 24.84 -5.76
C VAL A 76 2.01 25.47 -4.91
N VAL A 77 1.22 24.65 -4.20
CA VAL A 77 0.22 25.16 -3.24
C VAL A 77 0.90 25.88 -2.08
N GLY A 78 2.03 25.36 -1.56
CA GLY A 78 2.83 26.01 -0.52
C GLY A 78 3.48 27.33 -0.94
N LEU A 79 3.98 27.42 -2.18
CA LEU A 79 4.61 28.63 -2.74
C LEU A 79 3.60 29.72 -3.10
N LEU A 80 2.38 29.34 -3.50
CA LEU A 80 1.28 30.29 -3.70
C LEU A 80 0.76 30.83 -2.36
N TYR A 81 0.81 30.05 -1.28
CA TYR A 81 0.36 30.47 0.05
C TYR A 81 1.38 31.34 0.80
N LEU A 82 2.69 31.08 0.64
CA LEU A 82 3.75 31.88 1.29
C LEU A 82 3.97 33.27 0.67
N LYS A 83 3.37 33.56 -0.50
CA LYS A 83 3.30 34.91 -1.07
C LYS A 83 2.08 35.72 -0.59
N GLY A 84 1.20 35.14 0.23
CA GLY A 84 0.12 35.84 0.93
C GLY A 84 0.63 36.65 2.10
N LYS A 85 0.68 37.97 1.93
CA LYS A 85 1.14 38.97 2.90
C LYS A 85 0.55 38.75 4.31
N ARG A 86 1.43 38.85 5.31
CA ARG A 86 1.07 39.01 6.73
C ARG A 86 0.29 40.32 6.92
N GLY A 87 -0.90 40.19 7.50
CA GLY A 87 -1.52 41.14 8.42
C GLY A 87 -1.47 42.63 8.06
N ALA A 88 -2.36 43.03 7.15
CA ALA A 88 -2.92 44.38 7.13
C ALA A 88 -4.36 44.25 6.61
N PHE A 89 -5.29 45.02 7.18
CA PHE A 89 -6.70 45.10 6.80
C PHE A 89 -6.90 45.12 5.27
N PRO A 90 -8.04 44.62 4.75
CA PRO A 90 -8.37 44.73 3.33
C PRO A 90 -8.64 46.21 3.00
N GLY A 91 -7.60 46.91 2.58
CA GLY A 91 -7.68 48.33 2.32
C GLY A 91 -6.57 48.78 1.39
N ILE A 92 -6.94 48.89 0.12
CA ILE A 92 -6.27 49.71 -0.90
C ILE A 92 -4.95 49.14 -1.43
N SER A 93 -4.97 48.61 -2.67
CA SER A 93 -3.79 48.71 -3.52
C SER A 93 -3.53 50.19 -3.77
N LYS A 94 -2.33 50.69 -3.43
CA LYS A 94 -1.92 52.08 -3.74
C LYS A 94 -1.94 52.30 -5.25
N THR A 95 -3.08 52.65 -5.80
CA THR A 95 -3.27 52.99 -7.21
C THR A 95 -3.39 54.51 -7.29
N GLY A 96 -2.33 55.17 -7.75
CA GLY A 96 -2.32 56.45 -8.49
C GLY A 96 -3.10 57.67 -7.99
N GLY A 97 -3.81 57.61 -6.86
CA GLY A 97 -4.76 58.64 -6.43
C GLY A 97 -4.08 59.79 -5.68
N THR A 98 -4.70 60.97 -5.75
CA THR A 98 -4.29 62.15 -5.00
C THR A 98 -4.47 61.93 -3.49
N ALA A 99 -3.80 62.72 -2.65
CA ALA A 99 -3.87 62.59 -1.19
C ALA A 99 -5.31 62.72 -0.65
N GLU A 100 -6.12 63.57 -1.28
CA GLU A 100 -7.53 63.79 -0.97
C GLU A 100 -8.41 62.57 -1.29
N GLN A 101 -8.14 61.90 -2.43
CA GLN A 101 -8.84 60.67 -2.81
C GLN A 101 -8.56 59.53 -1.83
N ASN A 102 -7.31 59.38 -1.41
CA ASN A 102 -6.96 58.38 -0.41
C ASN A 102 -7.63 58.65 0.95
N ALA A 103 -7.87 59.91 1.30
CA ALA A 103 -8.59 60.29 2.52
C ALA A 103 -10.10 59.97 2.44
N GLU A 104 -10.72 60.17 1.28
CA GLU A 104 -12.14 59.84 1.06
C GLU A 104 -12.38 58.31 1.09
N PHE A 105 -11.51 57.52 0.45
CA PHE A 105 -11.55 56.06 0.57
C PHE A 105 -11.32 55.58 2.00
N ALA A 106 -10.39 56.18 2.74
CA ALA A 106 -10.15 55.85 4.14
C ALA A 106 -11.38 56.16 5.02
N ASN A 107 -12.10 57.24 4.74
CA ASN A 107 -13.33 57.59 5.44
C ASN A 107 -14.45 56.56 5.17
N LEU A 108 -14.65 56.19 3.90
CA LEU A 108 -15.63 55.14 3.53
C LEU A 108 -15.29 53.79 4.14
N GLN A 109 -13.99 53.45 4.21
CA GLN A 109 -13.54 52.25 4.91
C GLN A 109 -13.83 52.32 6.42
N GLN A 110 -13.57 53.47 7.05
CA GLN A 110 -13.88 53.67 8.48
C GLN A 110 -15.39 53.57 8.77
N MET A 111 -16.23 54.05 7.85
CA MET A 111 -17.68 53.88 7.93
C MET A 111 -18.09 52.41 7.80
N ALA A 112 -17.48 51.66 6.87
CA ALA A 112 -17.73 50.23 6.71
C ALA A 112 -17.27 49.41 7.93
N ASP A 113 -16.11 49.74 8.52
CA ASP A 113 -15.64 49.14 9.78
C ASP A 113 -16.58 49.49 10.95
N SER A 114 -17.14 50.70 10.96
CA SER A 114 -18.14 51.11 11.96
C SER A 114 -19.43 50.33 11.81
N ILE A 115 -19.89 50.08 10.57
CA ILE A 115 -21.03 49.21 10.28
C ILE A 115 -20.76 47.79 10.79
N GLU A 116 -19.60 47.20 10.49
CA GLU A 116 -19.28 45.84 10.94
C GLU A 116 -19.28 45.75 12.48
N ASN A 117 -18.72 46.74 13.17
CA ASN A 117 -18.71 46.77 14.64
C ASN A 117 -20.11 46.97 15.23
N LEU A 118 -20.94 47.84 14.65
CA LEU A 118 -22.33 48.02 15.06
C LEU A 118 -23.16 46.75 14.82
N GLU A 119 -22.99 46.09 13.68
CA GLU A 119 -23.65 44.81 13.37
C GLU A 119 -23.26 43.74 14.41
N LYS A 120 -21.96 43.64 14.77
CA LYS A 120 -21.48 42.74 15.83
C LYS A 120 -22.10 43.04 17.19
N ASP A 121 -22.14 44.32 17.58
CA ASP A 121 -22.73 44.73 18.86
C ASP A 121 -24.24 44.46 18.91
N ILE A 122 -24.97 44.74 17.83
CA ILE A 122 -26.40 44.42 17.70
C ILE A 122 -26.64 42.93 17.86
N GLN A 123 -25.83 42.09 17.19
CA GLN A 123 -25.96 40.63 17.30
C GLN A 123 -25.69 40.14 18.72
N LYS A 124 -24.59 40.61 19.35
CA LYS A 124 -24.24 40.24 20.72
C LYS A 124 -25.34 40.63 21.71
N LYS A 125 -25.84 41.86 21.61
CA LYS A 125 -26.93 42.36 22.47
C LYS A 125 -28.26 41.64 22.20
N GLY A 126 -28.52 41.26 20.95
CA GLY A 126 -29.62 40.40 20.57
C GLY A 126 -29.58 39.02 21.24
N GLN A 127 -28.39 38.40 21.29
CA GLN A 127 -28.19 37.13 21.98
C GLN A 127 -28.36 37.25 23.49
N ASP A 128 -27.82 38.32 24.10
CA ASP A 128 -28.02 38.62 25.53
C ASP A 128 -29.52 38.79 25.84
N MET A 129 -30.24 39.52 24.98
CA MET A 129 -31.68 39.72 25.10
C MET A 129 -32.45 38.40 24.96
N ALA A 130 -32.12 37.57 23.97
CA ALA A 130 -32.74 36.26 23.80
C ALA A 130 -32.51 35.35 25.02
N ARG A 131 -31.32 35.43 25.64
CA ARG A 131 -31.03 34.71 26.89
C ARG A 131 -31.91 35.18 28.05
N LEU A 132 -32.07 36.49 28.23
CA LEU A 132 -32.94 37.06 29.26
C LEU A 132 -34.42 36.71 29.01
N GLN A 133 -34.86 36.71 27.75
CA GLN A 133 -36.21 36.27 27.37
C GLN A 133 -36.43 34.79 27.74
N MET A 134 -35.46 33.93 27.45
CA MET A 134 -35.51 32.51 27.85
C MET A 134 -35.56 32.33 29.37
N GLU A 135 -34.78 33.10 30.12
CA GLU A 135 -34.78 33.06 31.59
C GLU A 135 -36.13 33.50 32.18
N TYR A 136 -36.73 34.55 31.63
CA TYR A 136 -38.07 35.01 32.01
C TYR A 136 -39.15 33.96 31.68
N GLU A 137 -39.08 33.32 30.50
CA GLU A 137 -39.98 32.21 30.13
C GLU A 137 -39.84 31.00 31.06
N GLN A 138 -38.60 30.64 31.45
CA GLN A 138 -38.33 29.53 32.37
C GLN A 138 -38.88 29.76 33.78
N GLN A 139 -38.96 31.01 34.22
CA GLN A 139 -39.60 31.34 35.50
C GLN A 139 -41.13 31.22 35.42
N GLY A 140 -41.72 31.20 34.21
CA GLY A 140 -43.15 31.04 33.98
C GLY A 140 -43.82 32.27 33.39
N GLY A 141 -43.04 33.29 33.02
CA GLY A 141 -43.50 34.47 32.29
C GLY A 141 -43.85 34.13 30.84
N LYS A 142 -44.69 34.97 30.22
CA LYS A 142 -45.04 34.84 28.78
C LYS A 142 -44.74 36.14 28.07
N LEU A 143 -43.77 36.11 27.15
CA LEU A 143 -43.44 37.27 26.33
C LEU A 143 -44.18 37.22 24.99
N PRO A 144 -44.54 38.39 24.43
CA PRO A 144 -45.24 38.47 23.16
C PRO A 144 -44.35 38.18 21.92
N THR A 145 -43.03 38.06 22.07
CA THR A 145 -42.07 38.03 20.95
C THR A 145 -40.85 37.17 21.23
N LYS A 146 -40.25 36.62 20.17
CA LYS A 146 -38.91 36.01 20.15
C LYS A 146 -38.11 36.67 19.03
N GLY A 147 -37.07 37.43 19.36
CA GLY A 147 -36.27 38.13 18.35
C GLY A 147 -35.18 39.05 18.91
N VAL A 148 -34.27 39.48 18.03
CA VAL A 148 -33.10 40.35 18.34
C VAL A 148 -33.50 41.80 18.62
N ALA A 149 -34.69 42.23 18.22
CA ALA A 149 -35.27 43.54 18.56
C ALA A 149 -36.80 43.46 18.58
N MET A 150 -37.41 44.21 19.48
CA MET A 150 -38.85 44.31 19.62
C MET A 150 -39.44 45.41 18.74
N THR A 151 -40.64 45.16 18.22
CA THR A 151 -41.46 46.21 17.60
C THR A 151 -41.86 47.26 18.64
N GLU A 152 -42.30 48.43 18.17
CA GLU A 152 -42.75 49.49 19.08
C GLU A 152 -44.00 49.07 19.90
N GLU A 153 -44.84 48.23 19.32
CA GLU A 153 -46.04 47.68 19.95
C GLU A 153 -45.67 46.67 21.06
N GLU A 154 -44.72 45.78 20.79
CA GLU A 154 -44.23 44.81 21.76
C GLU A 154 -43.49 45.47 22.93
N ARG A 155 -42.75 46.56 22.67
CA ARG A 155 -42.16 47.40 23.73
C ARG A 155 -43.22 48.01 24.65
N LYS A 156 -44.31 48.53 24.08
CA LYS A 156 -45.42 49.10 24.86
C LYS A 156 -46.09 48.04 25.73
N LEU A 157 -46.31 46.85 25.17
CA LEU A 157 -46.84 45.71 25.92
C LEU A 157 -45.92 45.29 27.08
N LEU A 158 -44.60 45.19 26.86
CA LEU A 158 -43.65 44.90 27.95
C LEU A 158 -43.63 46.01 29.00
N ALA A 159 -43.68 47.27 28.59
CA ALA A 159 -43.68 48.41 29.51
C ALA A 159 -44.96 48.46 30.37
N ASP A 160 -46.09 47.99 29.84
CA ASP A 160 -47.34 47.87 30.59
C ASP A 160 -47.35 46.62 31.50
N LEU A 161 -46.76 45.50 31.09
CA LEU A 161 -46.54 44.33 31.95
C LEU A 161 -45.65 44.68 33.15
N LEU A 162 -44.61 45.49 32.92
CA LEU A 162 -43.70 45.96 33.97
C LEU A 162 -44.40 46.76 35.08
N LYS A 163 -45.50 47.47 34.77
CA LYS A 163 -46.29 48.22 35.76
C LYS A 163 -47.08 47.30 36.69
N ASN A 164 -47.39 46.09 36.25
CA ASN A 164 -48.28 45.15 36.94
C ASN A 164 -47.54 44.00 37.63
N GLU A 165 -46.32 43.67 37.20
CA GLU A 165 -45.49 42.61 37.79
C GLU A 165 -44.66 43.09 38.98
N LYS A 166 -44.51 42.23 40.01
CA LYS A 166 -43.70 42.50 41.22
C LYS A 166 -42.67 41.39 41.44
N GLY A 167 -41.55 41.73 42.10
CA GLY A 167 -40.49 40.77 42.43
C GLY A 167 -39.47 40.56 41.31
N THR A 168 -38.86 39.37 41.25
CA THR A 168 -37.74 39.02 40.35
C THR A 168 -38.06 39.15 38.85
N TYR A 169 -39.31 38.96 38.45
CA TYR A 169 -39.77 39.17 37.07
C TYR A 169 -39.64 40.62 36.62
N ASN A 170 -39.85 41.57 37.54
CA ASN A 170 -39.79 43.00 37.24
C ASN A 170 -38.35 43.43 36.86
N ASP A 171 -37.35 42.85 37.52
CA ASP A 171 -35.94 43.15 37.25
C ASP A 171 -35.50 42.55 35.90
N LEU A 172 -35.93 41.34 35.57
CA LEU A 172 -35.68 40.73 34.24
C LEU A 172 -36.36 41.52 33.11
N LEU A 173 -37.61 41.95 33.28
CA LEU A 173 -38.31 42.77 32.28
C LEU A 173 -37.63 44.14 32.09
N LYS A 174 -37.14 44.78 33.16
CA LYS A 174 -36.34 46.01 33.07
C LYS A 174 -35.06 45.79 32.28
N GLU A 175 -34.36 44.70 32.52
CA GLU A 175 -33.11 44.39 31.82
C GLU A 175 -33.37 44.12 30.33
N ILE A 176 -34.42 43.36 30.01
CA ILE A 176 -34.84 43.11 28.62
C ILE A 176 -35.16 44.42 27.89
N LEU A 177 -35.96 45.32 28.50
CA LEU A 177 -36.29 46.62 27.92
C LEU A 177 -35.06 47.54 27.76
N ALA A 178 -34.13 47.50 28.72
CA ALA A 178 -32.88 48.25 28.63
C ALA A 178 -32.01 47.75 27.47
N LYS A 179 -31.91 46.43 27.29
CA LYS A 179 -31.16 45.82 26.17
C LYS A 179 -31.82 46.07 24.82
N ASP A 180 -33.15 46.04 24.74
CA ASP A 180 -33.87 46.40 23.52
C ASP A 180 -33.63 47.86 23.11
N LYS A 181 -33.62 48.79 24.09
CA LYS A 181 -33.24 50.18 23.84
C LYS A 181 -31.81 50.30 23.31
N GLU A 182 -30.84 49.61 23.94
CA GLU A 182 -29.45 49.58 23.45
C GLU A 182 -29.38 49.10 21.99
N VAL A 183 -30.10 48.03 21.64
CA VAL A 183 -30.17 47.52 20.25
C VAL A 183 -30.79 48.54 19.30
N TRP A 184 -31.85 49.24 19.73
CA TRP A 184 -32.51 50.25 18.90
C TRP A 184 -31.59 51.45 18.63
N ASP A 185 -30.92 51.97 19.65
CA ASP A 185 -29.96 53.07 19.52
C ASP A 185 -28.80 52.69 18.58
N LEU A 186 -28.35 51.42 18.63
CA LEU A 186 -27.32 50.91 17.70
C LEU A 186 -27.84 50.79 16.26
N LYS A 187 -29.09 50.34 16.07
CA LYS A 187 -29.72 50.27 14.74
C LYS A 187 -29.95 51.65 14.13
N GLU A 188 -30.29 52.64 14.94
CA GLU A 188 -30.42 54.02 14.48
C GLU A 188 -29.06 54.55 13.99
N LYS A 189 -27.99 54.37 14.77
CA LYS A 189 -26.62 54.71 14.36
C LYS A 189 -26.20 53.99 13.08
N LEU A 190 -26.52 52.70 12.97
CA LEU A 190 -26.25 51.91 11.77
C LEU A 190 -26.94 52.53 10.56
N THR A 191 -28.22 52.86 10.68
CA THR A 191 -29.01 53.49 9.62
C THR A 191 -28.43 54.86 9.21
N GLN A 192 -27.97 55.66 10.17
CA GLN A 192 -27.34 56.96 9.90
C GLN A 192 -26.03 56.82 9.10
N ILE A 193 -25.22 55.81 9.39
CA ILE A 193 -23.98 55.55 8.63
C ILE A 193 -24.32 55.00 7.24
N GLU A 194 -25.26 54.06 7.14
CA GLU A 194 -25.67 53.47 5.85
C GLU A 194 -26.23 54.53 4.88
N GLN A 195 -26.94 55.54 5.38
CA GLN A 195 -27.44 56.67 4.56
C GLN A 195 -26.33 57.52 3.95
N GLN A 196 -25.11 57.51 4.53
CA GLN A 196 -23.96 58.24 4.01
C GLN A 196 -23.14 57.41 3.01
N MET A 197 -23.45 56.12 2.85
CA MET A 197 -22.72 55.22 1.96
C MET A 197 -23.51 54.92 0.67
N PRO A 198 -22.84 54.52 -0.43
CA PRO A 198 -23.51 54.00 -1.60
C PRO A 198 -24.37 52.79 -1.26
N LYS A 199 -25.49 52.61 -1.96
CA LYS A 199 -26.38 51.48 -1.73
C LYS A 199 -25.62 50.16 -1.90
N PRO A 200 -25.61 49.27 -0.89
CA PRO A 200 -24.90 48.00 -0.97
C PRO A 200 -25.63 47.03 -1.89
N HIS A 201 -24.87 46.13 -2.50
CA HIS A 201 -25.43 44.93 -3.13
C HIS A 201 -25.55 43.82 -2.07
N VAL A 202 -26.74 43.23 -1.95
CA VAL A 202 -26.94 42.08 -1.05
C VAL A 202 -26.66 40.81 -1.83
N ALA A 203 -25.60 40.09 -1.43
CA ALA A 203 -25.15 38.88 -2.08
C ALA A 203 -26.23 37.80 -2.04
N LYS A 204 -26.43 37.14 -3.17
CA LYS A 204 -27.30 35.96 -3.32
C LYS A 204 -26.47 34.69 -3.41
N ASP A 205 -27.14 33.56 -3.30
CA ASP A 205 -26.50 32.25 -3.44
C ASP A 205 -25.78 32.10 -4.79
N GLY A 206 -24.54 31.64 -4.74
CA GLY A 206 -23.66 31.47 -5.90
C GLY A 206 -23.08 32.76 -6.51
N GLU A 207 -23.43 33.95 -6.02
CA GLU A 207 -22.81 35.19 -6.50
C GLU A 207 -21.34 35.29 -6.01
N ARG A 208 -20.48 35.83 -6.88
CA ARG A 208 -19.07 36.05 -6.58
C ARG A 208 -18.82 37.54 -6.39
N HIS A 209 -17.94 37.87 -5.45
CA HIS A 209 -17.60 39.26 -5.17
C HIS A 209 -17.08 39.97 -6.42
N ARG A 210 -16.21 39.29 -7.17
CA ARG A 210 -15.67 39.80 -8.43
C ARG A 210 -16.74 40.23 -9.43
N ASP A 211 -17.79 39.41 -9.60
CA ASP A 211 -18.81 39.65 -10.63
C ASP A 211 -19.70 40.84 -10.23
N ILE A 212 -20.08 40.91 -8.95
CA ILE A 212 -20.84 42.03 -8.37
C ILE A 212 -20.07 43.35 -8.57
N SER A 213 -18.78 43.36 -8.26
CA SER A 213 -17.93 44.55 -8.39
C SER A 213 -17.74 44.99 -9.83
N ILE A 214 -17.59 44.05 -10.78
CA ILE A 214 -17.51 44.37 -12.22
C ILE A 214 -18.84 44.95 -12.71
N GLU A 215 -19.97 44.34 -12.34
CA GLU A 215 -21.29 44.84 -12.73
C GLU A 215 -21.50 46.27 -12.22
N TYR A 216 -21.19 46.54 -10.95
CA TYR A 216 -21.26 47.88 -10.38
C TYR A 216 -20.45 48.92 -11.18
N LEU A 217 -19.22 48.59 -11.56
CA LEU A 217 -18.36 49.50 -12.35
C LEU A 217 -18.89 49.71 -13.76
N MET A 218 -19.49 48.70 -14.37
CA MET A 218 -20.10 48.82 -15.69
C MET A 218 -21.37 49.68 -15.64
N THR A 219 -22.23 49.50 -14.63
CA THR A 219 -23.52 50.21 -14.54
C THR A 219 -23.38 51.62 -14.00
N THR A 220 -22.52 51.82 -13.01
CA THR A 220 -22.44 53.07 -12.24
C THR A 220 -21.33 53.98 -12.77
N ALA A 221 -20.19 53.40 -13.15
CA ALA A 221 -19.03 54.14 -13.66
C ALA A 221 -18.92 54.11 -15.19
N ASN A 222 -19.82 53.41 -15.89
CA ASN A 222 -19.86 53.27 -17.35
C ASN A 222 -18.51 52.81 -17.94
N LEU A 223 -17.78 51.97 -17.21
CA LEU A 223 -16.50 51.41 -17.65
C LEU A 223 -16.71 50.23 -18.59
N SER A 224 -15.74 50.01 -19.49
CA SER A 224 -15.72 48.78 -20.28
C SER A 224 -15.51 47.58 -19.34
N LYS A 225 -16.06 46.41 -19.69
CA LYS A 225 -15.86 45.17 -18.91
C LYS A 225 -14.38 44.86 -18.66
N LYS A 226 -13.52 45.18 -19.63
CA LYS A 226 -12.08 44.97 -19.54
C LYS A 226 -11.44 45.88 -18.48
N ASP A 227 -11.78 47.16 -18.48
CA ASP A 227 -11.22 48.13 -17.55
C ASP A 227 -11.77 47.91 -16.13
N ALA A 228 -13.06 47.58 -16.02
CA ALA A 228 -13.68 47.17 -14.76
C ALA A 228 -12.98 45.94 -14.15
N ALA A 229 -12.75 44.89 -14.95
CA ALA A 229 -12.02 43.71 -14.50
C ALA A 229 -10.58 44.06 -14.03
N ALA A 230 -9.87 44.91 -14.77
CA ALA A 230 -8.51 45.30 -14.42
C ALA A 230 -8.44 46.06 -13.08
N LEU A 231 -9.47 46.85 -12.75
CA LEU A 231 -9.57 47.53 -11.45
C LEU A 231 -9.93 46.56 -10.31
N VAL A 232 -10.89 45.67 -10.56
CA VAL A 232 -11.34 44.68 -9.56
C VAL A 232 -10.24 43.68 -9.20
N ASP A 233 -9.39 43.30 -10.16
CA ASP A 233 -8.29 42.36 -9.92
C ASP A 233 -7.16 42.97 -9.06
N GLN A 234 -7.18 44.28 -8.78
CA GLN A 234 -6.19 44.97 -7.94
C GLN A 234 -6.61 45.05 -6.47
N VAL A 235 -7.88 44.79 -6.15
CA VAL A 235 -8.40 44.86 -4.78
C VAL A 235 -8.51 43.48 -4.14
N ASN A 236 -8.55 43.44 -2.80
CA ASN A 236 -8.76 42.18 -2.08
C ASN A 236 -10.23 41.80 -2.13
N LEU A 237 -10.53 40.66 -2.75
CA LEU A 237 -11.89 40.13 -2.86
C LEU A 237 -12.10 39.02 -1.82
N LEU A 238 -13.23 39.10 -1.14
CA LEU A 238 -13.72 38.03 -0.28
C LEU A 238 -14.54 37.03 -1.10
N ASP A 239 -14.09 35.77 -1.18
CA ASP A 239 -14.85 34.65 -1.75
C ASP A 239 -14.65 33.36 -0.92
N PRO A 240 -15.71 32.56 -0.68
CA PRO A 240 -17.07 32.71 -1.19
C PRO A 240 -17.88 33.79 -0.45
N LEU A 241 -18.83 34.42 -1.15
CA LEU A 241 -19.84 35.26 -0.52
C LEU A 241 -21.01 34.40 -0.06
N LEU A 242 -21.43 34.59 1.19
CA LEU A 242 -22.64 33.96 1.71
C LEU A 242 -23.88 34.80 1.39
N PRO A 243 -25.04 34.16 1.15
CA PRO A 243 -26.30 34.88 0.99
C PRO A 243 -26.55 35.83 2.16
N GLY A 244 -26.86 37.09 1.86
CA GLY A 244 -27.12 38.13 2.86
C GLY A 244 -25.94 39.02 3.21
N PHE A 245 -24.71 38.69 2.79
CA PHE A 245 -23.59 39.64 2.87
C PHE A 245 -23.89 40.92 2.08
N LYS A 246 -23.45 42.07 2.60
CA LYS A 246 -23.55 43.35 1.91
C LYS A 246 -22.21 43.70 1.31
N VAL A 247 -22.17 43.84 -0.01
CA VAL A 247 -21.00 44.28 -0.78
C VAL A 247 -21.13 45.76 -1.06
N TRP A 248 -20.21 46.54 -0.51
CA TRP A 248 -20.12 47.97 -0.65
C TRP A 248 -19.06 48.29 -1.71
N ASN A 249 -19.49 48.75 -2.87
CA ASN A 249 -18.61 49.12 -3.96
C ASN A 249 -18.50 50.65 -4.06
N PHE A 250 -17.30 51.15 -4.31
CA PHE A 250 -17.01 52.57 -4.41
C PHE A 250 -16.12 52.82 -5.64
N TYR A 251 -16.49 53.80 -6.46
CA TYR A 251 -15.68 54.24 -7.58
C TYR A 251 -15.56 55.76 -7.57
N LEU A 252 -14.33 56.24 -7.41
CA LEU A 252 -14.03 57.67 -7.30
C LEU A 252 -12.79 57.98 -8.13
N ASN A 253 -12.96 58.83 -9.14
CA ASN A 253 -11.87 59.39 -9.95
C ASN A 253 -10.88 58.37 -10.50
N GLY A 254 -11.36 57.21 -10.96
CA GLY A 254 -10.52 56.15 -11.54
C GLY A 254 -10.05 55.08 -10.55
N ALA A 255 -10.22 55.29 -9.25
CA ALA A 255 -9.91 54.29 -8.22
C ALA A 255 -11.18 53.51 -7.83
N PHE A 256 -11.00 52.21 -7.59
CA PHE A 256 -12.06 51.30 -7.16
C PHE A 256 -11.73 50.71 -5.79
N GLY A 257 -12.74 50.64 -4.93
CA GLY A 257 -12.66 49.99 -3.63
C GLY A 257 -13.91 49.16 -3.38
N THR A 258 -13.76 48.09 -2.60
CA THR A 258 -14.87 47.25 -2.17
C THR A 258 -14.67 46.78 -0.73
N TYR A 259 -15.78 46.62 -0.01
CA TYR A 259 -15.81 46.11 1.34
C TYR A 259 -17.03 45.20 1.54
N VAL A 260 -16.92 44.16 2.38
CA VAL A 260 -18.04 43.25 2.66
C VAL A 260 -18.39 43.30 4.15
N THR A 261 -19.65 43.59 4.46
CA THR A 261 -20.18 43.48 5.84
C THR A 261 -21.13 42.29 5.95
N GLN A 262 -21.45 41.90 7.20
CA GLN A 262 -22.24 40.70 7.47
C GLN A 262 -23.67 40.81 6.93
N GLY A 263 -24.30 41.99 7.04
CA GLY A 263 -25.67 42.16 6.59
C GLY A 263 -26.64 41.19 7.28
N THR A 264 -27.36 40.37 6.51
CA THR A 264 -28.30 39.37 7.05
C THR A 264 -27.73 37.96 7.09
N ALA A 265 -26.44 37.76 6.75
CA ALA A 265 -25.81 36.45 6.79
C ALA A 265 -25.63 35.95 8.25
N GLU A 266 -25.65 34.64 8.43
CA GLU A 266 -25.55 34.00 9.75
C GLU A 266 -24.18 34.21 10.42
N ILE A 267 -23.10 34.17 9.64
CA ILE A 267 -21.73 34.35 10.12
C ILE A 267 -21.11 35.60 9.51
N SER A 268 -20.11 36.18 10.16
CA SER A 268 -19.40 37.34 9.61
C SER A 268 -18.42 36.96 8.49
N PRO A 269 -18.06 37.90 7.59
CA PRO A 269 -17.03 37.72 6.56
C PRO A 269 -15.73 37.08 7.07
N ASN A 270 -15.23 37.56 8.20
CA ASN A 270 -14.02 37.06 8.86
C ASN A 270 -14.18 35.60 9.34
N GLN A 271 -15.37 35.21 9.80
CA GLN A 271 -15.64 33.83 10.21
C GLN A 271 -15.72 32.91 8.98
N ALA A 272 -16.34 33.35 7.89
CA ALA A 272 -16.39 32.59 6.64
C ALA A 272 -14.98 32.33 6.08
N GLU A 273 -14.11 33.36 6.09
CA GLU A 273 -12.71 33.20 5.67
C GLU A 273 -11.95 32.23 6.59
N ARG A 274 -12.12 32.32 7.91
CA ARG A 274 -11.52 31.38 8.86
C ARG A 274 -11.99 29.95 8.65
N GLN A 275 -13.28 29.73 8.41
CA GLN A 275 -13.82 28.40 8.13
C GLN A 275 -13.21 27.81 6.85
N LYS A 276 -13.04 28.63 5.81
CA LYS A 276 -12.34 28.22 4.58
C LYS A 276 -10.89 27.86 4.83
N ILE A 277 -10.15 28.71 5.55
CA ILE A 277 -8.75 28.43 5.92
C ILE A 277 -8.67 27.14 6.73
N GLN A 278 -9.58 26.94 7.68
CA GLN A 278 -9.64 25.73 8.48
C GLN A 278 -9.91 24.50 7.62
N ALA A 279 -10.88 24.55 6.69
CA ALA A 279 -11.17 23.46 5.77
C ALA A 279 -9.94 23.09 4.91
N ILE A 280 -9.21 24.08 4.39
CA ILE A 280 -7.96 23.86 3.64
C ILE A 280 -6.89 23.23 4.54
N VAL A 281 -6.76 23.69 5.77
CA VAL A 281 -5.80 23.14 6.75
C VAL A 281 -6.15 21.69 7.09
N ASP A 282 -7.43 21.37 7.27
CA ASP A 282 -7.90 20.03 7.60
C ASP A 282 -7.72 19.07 6.42
N GLU A 283 -8.02 19.51 5.20
CA GLU A 283 -7.75 18.74 3.98
C GLU A 283 -6.25 18.48 3.82
N ARG A 284 -5.40 19.50 4.01
CA ARG A 284 -3.94 19.37 3.98
C ARG A 284 -3.45 18.38 5.04
N ASN A 285 -3.96 18.46 6.27
CA ASN A 285 -3.56 17.57 7.35
C ASN A 285 -3.98 16.12 7.06
N SER A 286 -5.17 15.92 6.48
CA SER A 286 -5.65 14.62 6.03
C SER A 286 -4.77 14.03 4.94
N ALA A 287 -4.40 14.84 3.94
CA ALA A 287 -3.47 14.44 2.89
C ALA A 287 -2.07 14.07 3.43
N PHE A 288 -1.58 14.79 4.46
CA PHE A 288 -0.32 14.43 5.12
C PHE A 288 -0.41 13.10 5.88
N ALA A 289 -1.50 12.86 6.59
CA ALA A 289 -1.73 11.60 7.28
C ALA A 289 -1.78 10.40 6.31
N GLU A 290 -2.48 10.57 5.18
CA GLU A 290 -2.54 9.56 4.12
C GLU A 290 -1.16 9.29 3.51
N ARG A 291 -0.40 10.35 3.18
CA ARG A 291 0.99 10.22 2.71
C ARG A 291 1.86 9.41 3.67
N ASP A 292 1.75 9.68 4.96
CA ASP A 292 2.59 9.00 5.96
C ASP A 292 2.18 7.53 6.15
N ASN A 293 0.89 7.22 6.07
CA ASN A 293 0.41 5.84 6.01
C ASN A 293 0.94 5.10 4.76
N LEU A 294 0.85 5.70 3.58
CA LEU A 294 1.36 5.11 2.34
C LEU A 294 2.87 4.84 2.41
N LYS A 295 3.66 5.71 3.04
CA LYS A 295 5.10 5.48 3.26
C LYS A 295 5.37 4.23 4.10
N VAL A 296 4.60 4.02 5.17
CA VAL A 296 4.73 2.83 6.02
C VAL A 296 4.39 1.57 5.22
N GLN A 297 3.30 1.59 4.45
CA GLN A 297 2.92 0.45 3.60
C GLN A 297 3.99 0.12 2.55
N VAL A 298 4.61 1.13 1.93
CA VAL A 298 5.71 0.92 0.98
C VAL A 298 6.90 0.26 1.66
N ALA A 299 7.29 0.72 2.86
CA ALA A 299 8.40 0.13 3.61
C ALA A 299 8.12 -1.33 4.01
N ASP A 300 6.88 -1.65 4.41
CA ASP A 300 6.47 -3.02 4.73
C ASP A 300 6.52 -3.92 3.49
N LEU A 301 5.97 -3.46 2.36
CA LEU A 301 6.02 -4.20 1.09
C LEU A 301 7.46 -4.43 0.60
N GLU A 302 8.37 -3.48 0.79
CA GLU A 302 9.79 -3.65 0.48
C GLU A 302 10.45 -4.72 1.35
N THR A 303 10.07 -4.78 2.63
CA THR A 303 10.52 -5.81 3.57
C THR A 303 10.00 -7.18 3.14
N GLN A 304 8.70 -7.31 2.89
CA GLN A 304 8.09 -8.56 2.41
C GLN A 304 8.70 -9.04 1.10
N ARG A 305 8.96 -8.13 0.16
CA ARG A 305 9.61 -8.45 -1.11
C ARG A 305 11.02 -9.01 -0.89
N THR A 306 11.79 -8.42 0.02
CA THR A 306 13.15 -8.85 0.33
C THR A 306 13.14 -10.26 0.93
N ASP A 307 12.22 -10.52 1.87
CA ASP A 307 12.05 -11.83 2.49
C ASP A 307 11.67 -12.90 1.45
N LEU A 308 10.64 -12.66 0.63
CA LEU A 308 10.23 -13.59 -0.44
C LEU A 308 11.35 -13.86 -1.44
N THR A 309 12.15 -12.84 -1.78
CA THR A 309 13.32 -13.02 -2.65
C THR A 309 14.36 -13.94 -2.00
N GLY A 310 14.58 -13.80 -0.69
CA GLY A 310 15.45 -14.69 0.08
C GLY A 310 14.93 -16.13 0.11
N GLN A 311 13.63 -16.32 0.34
CA GLN A 311 13.00 -17.65 0.31
C GLN A 311 13.15 -18.33 -1.06
N VAL A 312 12.93 -17.60 -2.16
CA VAL A 312 13.11 -18.13 -3.52
C VAL A 312 14.57 -18.52 -3.78
N ALA A 313 15.53 -17.73 -3.32
CA ALA A 313 16.95 -18.07 -3.44
C ALA A 313 17.29 -19.36 -2.66
N GLY A 314 16.79 -19.48 -1.42
CA GLY A 314 16.98 -20.67 -0.59
C GLY A 314 16.39 -21.94 -1.23
N LEU A 315 15.15 -21.87 -1.72
CA LEU A 315 14.50 -23.00 -2.40
C LEU A 315 15.24 -23.43 -3.68
N ASN A 316 15.79 -22.48 -4.44
CA ASN A 316 16.59 -22.82 -5.62
C ASN A 316 17.89 -23.52 -5.25
N GLN A 317 18.55 -23.11 -4.17
CA GLN A 317 19.74 -23.77 -3.66
C GLN A 317 19.42 -25.20 -3.18
N GLU A 318 18.34 -25.39 -2.43
CA GLU A 318 17.90 -26.71 -1.98
C GLU A 318 17.58 -27.63 -3.17
N LYS A 319 16.91 -27.09 -4.20
CA LYS A 319 16.63 -27.83 -5.44
C LYS A 319 17.92 -28.27 -6.14
N GLU A 320 18.93 -27.41 -6.20
CA GLU A 320 20.23 -27.75 -6.81
C GLU A 320 20.95 -28.86 -6.04
N THR A 321 20.96 -28.77 -4.70
CA THR A 321 21.49 -29.82 -3.82
C THR A 321 20.78 -31.15 -4.06
N LEU A 322 19.45 -31.18 -3.99
CA LEU A 322 18.66 -32.40 -4.20
C LEU A 322 18.84 -32.98 -5.61
N THR A 323 18.98 -32.11 -6.63
CA THR A 323 19.24 -32.56 -8.00
C THR A 323 20.59 -33.27 -8.09
N THR A 324 21.60 -32.74 -7.40
CA THR A 324 22.94 -33.35 -7.33
C THR A 324 22.90 -34.70 -6.61
N GLU A 325 22.27 -34.76 -5.43
CA GLU A 325 22.10 -36.00 -4.66
C GLU A 325 21.36 -37.08 -5.46
N VAL A 326 20.30 -36.72 -6.18
CA VAL A 326 19.58 -37.65 -7.06
C VAL A 326 20.49 -38.15 -8.20
N GLY A 327 21.36 -37.30 -8.74
CA GLY A 327 22.35 -37.68 -9.74
C GLY A 327 23.35 -38.71 -9.21
N GLU A 328 23.90 -38.46 -8.02
CA GLU A 328 24.84 -39.36 -7.35
C GLU A 328 24.19 -40.70 -7.00
N LEU A 329 22.97 -40.70 -6.46
CA LEU A 329 22.22 -41.92 -6.15
C LEU A 329 21.96 -42.76 -7.40
N LYS A 330 21.63 -42.13 -8.53
CA LYS A 330 21.46 -42.85 -9.81
C LYS A 330 22.76 -43.49 -10.28
N GLN A 331 23.89 -42.82 -10.10
CA GLN A 331 25.20 -43.37 -10.46
C GLN A 331 25.55 -44.57 -9.57
N VAL A 332 25.33 -44.46 -8.26
CA VAL A 332 25.52 -45.57 -7.31
C VAL A 332 24.62 -46.75 -7.66
N GLN A 333 23.34 -46.50 -7.95
CA GLN A 333 22.41 -47.54 -8.37
C GLN A 333 22.90 -48.24 -9.65
N SER A 334 23.28 -47.48 -10.68
CA SER A 334 23.81 -48.05 -11.93
C SER A 334 25.08 -48.87 -11.70
N GLY A 335 25.95 -48.44 -10.80
CA GLY A 335 27.16 -49.17 -10.41
C GLY A 335 26.83 -50.50 -9.74
N LEU A 336 25.94 -50.47 -8.74
CA LEU A 336 25.46 -51.68 -8.04
C LEU A 336 24.79 -52.66 -9.01
N GLU A 337 23.94 -52.18 -9.91
CA GLU A 337 23.32 -53.03 -10.93
C GLU A 337 24.35 -53.64 -11.87
N SER A 338 25.37 -52.89 -12.28
CA SER A 338 26.47 -53.45 -13.08
C SER A 338 27.23 -54.53 -12.31
N ASP A 339 27.57 -54.28 -11.05
CA ASP A 339 28.28 -55.23 -10.19
C ASP A 339 27.49 -56.52 -9.98
N LEU A 340 26.19 -56.41 -9.68
CA LEU A 340 25.28 -57.56 -9.51
C LEU A 340 25.14 -58.40 -10.78
N ASN A 341 25.27 -57.79 -11.96
CA ASN A 341 25.18 -58.48 -13.24
C ASN A 341 26.55 -58.79 -13.86
N SER A 342 27.65 -58.59 -13.12
CA SER A 342 28.98 -58.83 -13.63
C SER A 342 29.47 -60.25 -13.37
N LEU A 343 30.23 -60.77 -14.33
CA LEU A 343 31.05 -61.96 -14.21
C LEU A 343 32.52 -61.54 -14.10
N TYR A 344 33.18 -62.01 -13.05
CA TYR A 344 34.60 -61.80 -12.82
C TYR A 344 35.37 -63.01 -13.31
N TYR A 345 36.45 -62.79 -14.06
CA TYR A 345 37.22 -63.88 -14.61
C TYR A 345 38.73 -63.64 -14.51
N ARG A 346 39.48 -64.73 -14.46
CA ARG A 346 40.94 -64.75 -14.65
C ARG A 346 41.24 -65.70 -15.79
N ALA A 347 41.81 -65.19 -16.87
CA ALA A 347 42.31 -66.02 -17.96
C ALA A 347 43.82 -66.18 -17.85
N GLY A 348 44.35 -67.31 -18.31
CA GLY A 348 45.79 -67.51 -18.41
C GLY A 348 46.18 -68.90 -18.90
N PRO A 349 47.46 -69.09 -19.28
CA PRO A 349 48.01 -70.40 -19.57
C PRO A 349 47.84 -71.30 -18.36
N LYS A 350 47.41 -72.54 -18.57
CA LYS A 350 47.16 -73.49 -17.48
C LYS A 350 48.35 -73.62 -16.52
N LYS A 351 49.57 -73.64 -17.04
CA LYS A 351 50.79 -73.73 -16.23
C LYS A 351 51.00 -72.50 -15.33
N GLU A 352 50.76 -71.31 -15.86
CA GLU A 352 50.87 -70.07 -15.07
C GLU A 352 49.82 -70.03 -13.95
N LEU A 353 48.58 -70.43 -14.25
CA LEU A 353 47.51 -70.51 -13.25
C LEU A 353 47.82 -71.53 -12.14
N GLN A 354 48.57 -72.61 -12.46
CA GLN A 354 49.07 -73.58 -11.48
C GLN A 354 50.21 -73.00 -10.65
N ASP A 355 51.17 -72.33 -11.30
CA ASP A 355 52.32 -71.71 -10.64
C ASP A 355 51.88 -70.61 -9.66
N LEU A 356 50.79 -69.90 -9.98
CA LEU A 356 50.13 -68.91 -9.11
C LEU A 356 49.27 -69.54 -8.01
N GLY A 357 49.08 -70.86 -8.00
CA GLY A 357 48.27 -71.57 -7.01
C GLY A 357 46.76 -71.37 -7.16
N ILE A 358 46.31 -70.74 -8.25
CA ILE A 358 44.88 -70.47 -8.54
C ILE A 358 44.16 -71.76 -8.92
N ILE A 359 44.86 -72.70 -9.57
CA ILE A 359 44.32 -74.01 -9.94
C ILE A 359 45.22 -75.15 -9.48
N LYS A 360 44.62 -76.26 -9.04
CA LYS A 360 45.29 -77.54 -8.79
C LYS A 360 44.84 -78.60 -9.80
N ASP A 361 45.81 -79.37 -10.31
CA ASP A 361 45.58 -80.49 -11.22
C ASP A 361 46.08 -81.79 -10.57
N PRO A 362 45.28 -82.45 -9.71
CA PRO A 362 45.70 -83.67 -9.04
C PRO A 362 45.76 -84.84 -10.03
N PHE A 363 46.81 -85.67 -9.93
CA PHE A 363 47.04 -86.85 -10.78
C PHE A 363 45.84 -87.81 -10.90
N LEU A 364 44.92 -87.79 -9.92
CA LEU A 364 43.63 -88.45 -9.96
C LEU A 364 42.51 -87.47 -9.53
N GLY A 365 41.96 -86.74 -10.50
CA GLY A 365 40.81 -85.84 -10.34
C GLY A 365 40.93 -84.61 -11.25
N GLY A 366 39.82 -84.17 -11.88
CA GLY A 366 39.85 -83.00 -12.77
C GLY A 366 40.34 -81.71 -12.09
N VAL A 367 40.74 -80.72 -12.90
CA VAL A 367 41.27 -79.43 -12.45
C VAL A 367 40.27 -78.71 -11.52
N ARG A 368 40.76 -78.17 -10.40
CA ARG A 368 39.95 -77.44 -9.42
C ARG A 368 40.56 -76.08 -9.10
N LEU A 369 39.71 -75.13 -8.73
CA LEU A 369 40.16 -73.87 -8.12
C LEU A 369 40.76 -74.16 -6.74
N ASP A 370 41.85 -73.49 -6.41
CA ASP A 370 42.54 -73.54 -5.13
C ASP A 370 42.92 -72.12 -4.68
N ASN A 371 43.24 -71.93 -3.38
CA ASN A 371 43.65 -70.67 -2.73
C ASN A 371 43.59 -69.37 -3.56
N PHE A 372 42.37 -68.93 -3.90
CA PHE A 372 42.14 -67.68 -4.63
C PHE A 372 41.48 -66.62 -3.75
N SER A 373 41.74 -65.38 -4.08
CA SER A 373 41.19 -64.17 -3.50
C SER A 373 40.39 -63.39 -4.55
N SER A 374 39.57 -62.43 -4.12
CA SER A 374 38.82 -61.58 -5.05
C SER A 374 39.74 -60.77 -5.98
N SER A 375 40.95 -60.43 -5.53
CA SER A 375 41.95 -59.68 -6.33
C SER A 375 42.56 -60.49 -7.47
N ASP A 376 42.44 -61.81 -7.47
CA ASP A 376 43.02 -62.67 -8.51
C ASP A 376 42.20 -62.65 -9.81
N PHE A 377 40.96 -62.15 -9.77
CA PHE A 377 40.07 -62.03 -10.93
C PHE A 377 40.23 -60.64 -11.55
N THR A 378 41.15 -60.55 -12.50
CA THR A 378 41.53 -59.27 -13.14
C THR A 378 40.61 -58.85 -14.27
N GLY A 379 39.77 -59.75 -14.79
CA GLY A 379 38.78 -59.48 -15.82
C GLY A 379 37.37 -59.31 -15.22
N LYS A 380 36.59 -58.40 -15.80
CA LYS A 380 35.18 -58.17 -15.46
C LYS A 380 34.39 -57.91 -16.74
N ILE A 381 33.27 -58.60 -16.92
CA ILE A 381 32.27 -58.27 -17.94
C ILE A 381 30.89 -58.06 -17.30
N ASP A 382 30.12 -57.08 -17.77
CA ASP A 382 28.72 -56.90 -17.41
C ASP A 382 27.85 -57.74 -18.35
N LEU A 383 27.19 -58.77 -17.82
CA LEU A 383 26.42 -59.75 -18.60
C LEU A 383 25.15 -59.14 -19.23
N ARG A 384 24.81 -57.89 -18.92
CA ARG A 384 23.73 -57.14 -19.61
C ARG A 384 24.18 -56.56 -20.94
N THR A 385 25.48 -56.29 -21.10
CA THR A 385 26.03 -55.60 -22.27
C THR A 385 26.78 -56.54 -23.20
N THR A 386 27.48 -57.54 -22.65
CA THR A 386 28.19 -58.54 -23.43
C THR A 386 28.08 -59.91 -22.78
N MET A 387 27.89 -60.94 -23.62
CA MET A 387 27.94 -62.34 -23.20
C MET A 387 29.25 -63.01 -23.64
N ASN A 388 30.15 -62.27 -24.27
CA ASN A 388 31.38 -62.82 -24.83
C ASN A 388 32.60 -62.36 -24.03
N ILE A 389 33.44 -63.31 -23.65
CA ILE A 389 34.80 -63.06 -23.16
C ILE A 389 35.74 -63.46 -24.30
N VAL A 390 36.53 -62.51 -24.78
CA VAL A 390 37.56 -62.76 -25.79
C VAL A 390 38.91 -62.73 -25.09
N VAL A 391 39.72 -63.75 -25.34
CA VAL A 391 41.10 -63.85 -24.84
C VAL A 391 42.03 -64.14 -25.99
N THR A 392 43.14 -63.41 -26.09
CA THR A 392 44.07 -63.57 -27.21
C THR A 392 45.32 -64.35 -26.80
N ALA A 393 45.93 -65.07 -27.73
CA ALA A 393 47.15 -65.82 -27.47
C ALA A 393 48.33 -64.89 -27.11
N GLU A 394 48.35 -63.71 -27.75
CA GLU A 394 49.37 -62.68 -27.56
C GLU A 394 49.38 -62.11 -26.13
N GLU A 395 48.21 -61.85 -25.54
CA GLU A 395 48.05 -61.38 -24.15
C GLU A 395 48.79 -62.24 -23.12
N PHE A 396 48.96 -63.53 -23.42
CA PHE A 396 49.57 -64.50 -22.52
C PHE A 396 50.91 -65.05 -23.04
N GLY A 397 51.50 -64.41 -24.05
CA GLY A 397 52.78 -64.83 -24.64
C GLY A 397 52.73 -66.22 -25.29
N MET A 398 51.54 -66.68 -25.70
CA MET A 398 51.34 -67.98 -26.34
C MET A 398 51.37 -67.85 -27.87
N LYS A 399 51.91 -68.87 -28.56
CA LYS A 399 51.91 -68.90 -30.04
C LYS A 399 50.54 -69.22 -30.65
N LYS A 400 49.73 -70.00 -29.92
CA LYS A 400 48.35 -70.34 -30.27
C LYS A 400 47.63 -70.93 -29.06
N ILE A 401 46.32 -70.70 -28.98
CA ILE A 401 45.39 -71.34 -28.07
C ILE A 401 44.81 -72.55 -28.81
N LYS A 402 45.01 -73.76 -28.28
CA LYS A 402 44.40 -74.98 -28.80
C LYS A 402 43.11 -75.33 -28.06
N LYS A 403 43.04 -74.94 -26.79
CA LYS A 403 41.90 -75.23 -25.91
C LYS A 403 41.73 -74.12 -24.88
N ALA A 404 40.48 -73.82 -24.56
CA ALA A 404 40.11 -72.98 -23.43
C ALA A 404 39.04 -73.70 -22.61
N LYS A 405 39.12 -73.61 -21.29
CA LYS A 405 38.17 -74.23 -20.37
C LYS A 405 37.78 -73.29 -19.24
N ILE A 406 36.50 -73.30 -18.86
CA ILE A 406 36.01 -72.57 -17.68
C ILE A 406 36.08 -73.48 -16.46
N LEU A 407 36.58 -72.93 -15.35
CA LEU A 407 36.64 -73.57 -14.05
C LEU A 407 35.75 -72.83 -13.03
N PRO A 408 35.09 -73.55 -12.09
CA PRO A 408 35.13 -75.01 -11.91
C PRO A 408 34.27 -75.78 -12.92
N GLU A 409 34.83 -76.85 -13.51
CA GLU A 409 34.15 -77.71 -14.51
C GLU A 409 32.86 -78.37 -14.01
N LYS A 410 32.68 -78.49 -12.69
CA LYS A 410 31.47 -79.09 -12.10
C LYS A 410 30.29 -78.12 -12.01
N THR A 411 30.57 -76.82 -12.01
CA THR A 411 29.56 -75.76 -11.82
C THR A 411 29.05 -75.26 -13.17
N TYR A 412 29.94 -75.19 -14.16
CA TYR A 412 29.64 -74.66 -15.48
C TYR A 412 29.88 -75.74 -16.53
N LYS A 413 28.85 -76.00 -17.34
CA LYS A 413 28.91 -77.02 -18.39
C LYS A 413 29.05 -76.40 -19.78
N GLU A 414 29.99 -76.92 -20.55
CA GLU A 414 30.15 -76.54 -21.96
C GLU A 414 28.94 -76.98 -22.80
N ASP A 415 28.54 -76.15 -23.76
CA ASP A 415 27.33 -76.22 -24.60
C ASP A 415 25.97 -76.15 -23.89
N GLU A 416 25.92 -76.15 -22.55
CA GLU A 416 24.71 -75.82 -21.76
C GLU A 416 24.78 -74.41 -21.17
N ASP A 417 25.88 -74.10 -20.46
CA ASP A 417 26.05 -72.85 -19.71
C ASP A 417 26.97 -71.86 -20.44
N TYR A 418 27.93 -72.36 -21.21
CA TYR A 418 28.85 -71.57 -22.02
C TYR A 418 29.31 -72.34 -23.26
N ARG A 419 29.84 -71.65 -24.26
CA ARG A 419 30.47 -72.25 -25.46
C ARG A 419 31.83 -71.64 -25.72
N VAL A 420 32.77 -72.44 -26.19
CA VAL A 420 34.11 -71.98 -26.58
C VAL A 420 34.27 -72.06 -28.09
N GLY A 421 34.55 -70.91 -28.72
CA GLY A 421 34.92 -70.79 -30.12
C GLY A 421 36.40 -70.45 -30.26
N ILE A 422 37.18 -71.32 -30.92
CA ILE A 422 38.60 -71.09 -31.25
C ILE A 422 38.74 -71.20 -32.78
N PRO A 423 39.07 -70.11 -33.49
CA PRO A 423 39.34 -70.16 -34.93
C PRO A 423 40.52 -71.08 -35.27
N LYS A 424 40.60 -71.57 -36.51
CA LYS A 424 41.66 -72.52 -36.95
C LYS A 424 43.09 -72.01 -36.71
N GLU A 425 43.27 -70.69 -36.71
CA GLU A 425 44.55 -70.03 -36.47
C GLU A 425 44.96 -70.06 -34.99
N GLY A 426 43.99 -70.19 -34.07
CA GLY A 426 44.21 -70.26 -32.63
C GLY A 426 44.76 -68.98 -32.01
N LEU A 427 44.60 -67.83 -32.67
CA LEU A 427 45.10 -66.54 -32.18
C LEU A 427 44.22 -65.95 -31.08
N GLU A 428 42.95 -66.33 -31.03
CA GLU A 428 41.98 -65.92 -30.02
C GLU A 428 41.08 -67.09 -29.62
N ALA A 429 40.51 -67.01 -28.42
CA ALA A 429 39.40 -67.84 -27.99
C ALA A 429 38.26 -66.93 -27.53
N THR A 430 37.05 -67.21 -28.02
CA THR A 430 35.82 -66.54 -27.60
C THR A 430 35.03 -67.50 -26.73
N ILE A 431 34.72 -67.06 -25.51
CA ILE A 431 33.86 -67.77 -24.58
C ILE A 431 32.51 -67.04 -24.58
N GLU A 432 31.50 -67.68 -25.15
CA GLU A 432 30.12 -67.19 -25.19
C GLU A 432 29.35 -67.76 -23.99
N ILE A 433 28.80 -66.88 -23.15
CA ILE A 433 27.99 -67.24 -21.98
C ILE A 433 26.55 -67.45 -22.46
N LEU A 434 26.06 -68.69 -22.34
CA LEU A 434 24.72 -69.08 -22.79
C LEU A 434 23.67 -68.91 -21.68
N ASN A 435 24.07 -69.11 -20.42
CA ASN A 435 23.19 -68.99 -19.25
C ASN A 435 23.71 -67.92 -18.26
N PRO A 436 23.50 -66.62 -18.54
CA PRO A 436 24.13 -65.54 -17.76
C PRO A 436 23.74 -65.55 -16.27
N ASP A 437 22.55 -66.01 -15.91
CA ASP A 437 22.10 -66.04 -14.50
C ASP A 437 22.99 -66.93 -13.62
N LYS A 438 23.57 -68.00 -14.16
CA LYS A 438 24.54 -68.85 -13.42
C LYS A 438 25.90 -68.16 -13.20
N PHE A 439 26.21 -67.15 -14.00
CA PHE A 439 27.51 -66.47 -14.00
C PHE A 439 27.46 -65.09 -13.31
N LYS A 440 26.28 -64.56 -12.98
CA LYS A 440 26.14 -63.30 -12.23
C LYS A 440 26.82 -63.39 -10.87
N LEU A 441 27.63 -62.39 -10.52
CA LEU A 441 28.52 -62.37 -9.35
C LEU A 441 29.52 -63.54 -9.32
N GLY A 442 29.57 -64.33 -10.39
CA GLY A 442 30.44 -65.48 -10.53
C GLY A 442 31.89 -65.05 -10.64
N LYS A 443 32.76 -65.92 -10.14
CA LYS A 443 34.21 -65.82 -10.27
C LYS A 443 34.70 -67.08 -10.95
N ILE A 444 35.21 -66.94 -12.18
CA ILE A 444 35.60 -68.06 -13.01
C ILE A 444 37.06 -67.96 -13.44
N VAL A 445 37.67 -69.10 -13.72
CA VAL A 445 39.02 -69.14 -14.30
C VAL A 445 38.93 -69.75 -15.69
N ILE A 446 39.55 -69.10 -16.67
CA ILE A 446 39.63 -69.55 -18.05
C ILE A 446 41.05 -70.08 -18.26
N ALA A 447 41.19 -71.40 -18.21
CA ALA A 447 42.47 -72.07 -18.42
C ALA A 447 42.72 -72.30 -19.91
N LEU A 448 43.87 -71.83 -20.40
CA LEU A 448 44.28 -71.92 -21.80
C LEU A 448 45.39 -72.97 -21.99
N GLU A 449 45.31 -73.79 -23.05
CA GLU A 449 46.27 -74.85 -23.40
C GLU A 449 46.71 -74.81 -24.87
#